data_AF-A0A7X0LTI7-F1
#
_entry.id   AF-A0A7X0LTI7-F1
#
_cell.length_a   1.000
_cell.length_b   1.000
_cell.length_c   1.000
_cell.angle_alpha   90.00
_cell.angle_beta   90.00
_cell.angle_gamma   90.00
#
_symmetry.space_group_name_H-M   'P 1'
#
loop_
_entity.id
_entity.type
_entity.pdbx_description
1 polymer ?
#
loop_
_entity_poly.entity_id
_entity_poly.type
_entity_poly.pdbx_seq_one_letter_code
_entity_poly.pdbx_strand_id
1 'polypeptide(L)'
;MAAKKKPAARRAREAARRAAVAERARPKYLYDLKPPGTYYREWDTPQGTDDEAMNRVKRDFGPDSDVALGMRFILEYRKTYGPRVPVMAARQLDQIVVRTDLATDLAQTMGIPPEEAREHLHTLHARGILLISDDGSLWMTVPPGFGTNDHWTFVDKKADNPLEGATE
;
A
#
# COMPACT_ATOMS: atom_id res chain seq x y z
N MET A 1 -9.83 49.51 -28.54
CA MET A 1 -8.48 48.89 -28.61
C MET A 1 -8.51 47.55 -27.89
N ALA A 2 -8.36 46.43 -28.60
CA ALA A 2 -8.43 45.09 -28.00
C ALA A 2 -7.07 44.71 -27.39
N ALA A 3 -7.03 44.51 -26.06
CA ALA A 3 -5.85 44.05 -25.36
C ALA A 3 -5.44 42.66 -25.88
N LYS A 4 -4.32 42.59 -26.62
CA LYS A 4 -3.69 41.34 -27.06
C LYS A 4 -3.30 40.53 -25.81
N LYS A 5 -4.16 39.60 -25.39
CA LYS A 5 -3.86 38.62 -24.33
C LYS A 5 -2.61 37.83 -24.77
N LYS A 6 -1.48 38.06 -24.08
CA LYS A 6 -0.16 37.51 -24.40
C LYS A 6 -0.22 35.97 -24.42
N PRO A 7 -0.02 35.31 -25.58
CA PRO A 7 -0.10 33.85 -25.72
C PRO A 7 0.83 33.08 -24.77
N ALA A 8 1.98 33.68 -24.43
CA ALA A 8 2.96 33.13 -23.49
C ALA A 8 2.38 32.97 -22.07
N ALA A 9 1.59 33.93 -21.58
CA ALA A 9 0.96 33.85 -20.26
C ALA A 9 -0.10 32.75 -20.17
N ARG A 10 -0.80 32.47 -21.29
CA ARG A 10 -1.75 31.35 -21.39
C ARG A 10 -1.02 30.01 -21.33
N ARG A 11 0.07 29.84 -22.09
CA ARG A 11 0.89 28.62 -22.07
C ARG A 11 1.54 28.36 -20.72
N ALA A 12 2.03 29.39 -20.03
CA ALA A 12 2.60 29.27 -18.70
C ALA A 12 1.56 28.79 -17.65
N ARG A 13 0.33 29.31 -17.70
CA ARG A 13 -0.77 28.85 -16.84
C ARG A 13 -1.19 27.41 -17.14
N GLU A 14 -1.22 27.03 -18.40
CA GLU A 14 -1.56 25.66 -18.80
C GLU A 14 -0.47 24.67 -18.41
N ALA A 15 0.81 25.04 -18.59
CA ALA A 15 1.95 24.27 -18.11
C ALA A 15 1.94 24.13 -16.58
N ALA A 16 1.67 25.21 -15.85
CA ALA A 16 1.53 25.16 -14.38
C ALA A 16 0.35 24.29 -13.94
N ARG A 17 -0.78 24.33 -14.66
CA ARG A 17 -1.93 23.45 -14.39
C ARG A 17 -1.59 21.98 -14.68
N ARG A 18 -0.90 21.68 -15.77
CA ARG A 18 -0.43 20.33 -16.10
C ARG A 18 0.61 19.83 -15.10
N ALA A 19 1.51 20.70 -14.66
CA ALA A 19 2.50 20.39 -13.62
C ALA A 19 1.81 20.11 -12.28
N ALA A 20 0.84 20.94 -11.86
CA ALA A 20 0.08 20.72 -10.63
C ALA A 20 -0.80 19.45 -10.68
N VAL A 21 -1.35 19.10 -11.85
CA VAL A 21 -2.04 17.81 -12.05
C VAL A 21 -1.06 16.64 -12.01
N ALA A 22 0.11 16.78 -12.63
CA ALA A 22 1.17 15.75 -12.60
C ALA A 22 1.75 15.57 -11.19
N GLU A 23 1.85 16.64 -10.41
CA GLU A 23 2.30 16.60 -9.01
C GLU A 23 1.26 15.92 -8.11
N ARG A 24 -0.04 16.16 -8.36
CA ARG A 24 -1.14 15.42 -7.71
C ARG A 24 -1.20 13.94 -8.13
N ALA A 25 -0.68 13.60 -9.31
CA ALA A 25 -0.66 12.26 -9.86
C ALA A 25 0.63 11.47 -9.55
N ARG A 26 1.55 12.01 -8.75
CA ARG A 26 2.67 11.20 -8.24
C ARG A 26 2.12 10.03 -7.43
N PRO A 27 2.65 8.80 -7.62
CA PRO A 27 2.27 7.68 -6.76
C PRO A 27 2.58 8.07 -5.32
N LYS A 28 1.54 8.26 -4.52
CA LYS A 28 1.69 8.41 -3.08
C LYS A 28 1.81 7.02 -2.51
N TYR A 29 2.87 6.77 -1.76
CA TYR A 29 2.97 5.53 -0.99
C TYR A 29 1.91 5.54 0.11
N LEU A 30 1.57 4.36 0.63
CA LEU A 30 0.54 4.25 1.66
C LEU A 30 0.82 5.16 2.87
N TYR A 31 2.07 5.26 3.32
CA TYR A 31 2.44 6.13 4.44
C TYR A 31 2.23 7.63 4.14
N ASP A 32 2.32 8.06 2.88
CA ASP A 32 2.06 9.46 2.49
C ASP A 32 0.55 9.79 2.56
N LEU A 33 -0.29 8.75 2.44
CA LEU A 33 -1.75 8.88 2.49
C LEU A 33 -2.29 8.92 3.93
N LYS A 34 -1.46 8.61 4.93
CA LYS A 34 -1.83 8.58 6.35
C LYS A 34 -3.12 7.77 6.59
N PRO A 35 -3.11 6.46 6.30
CA PRO A 35 -4.28 5.61 6.49
C PRO A 35 -4.74 5.59 7.96
N PRO A 36 -6.05 5.56 8.21
CA PRO A 36 -6.59 5.43 9.54
C PRO A 36 -6.47 3.98 10.02
N GLY A 37 -6.38 3.81 11.34
CA GLY A 37 -6.47 2.50 11.98
C GLY A 37 -5.21 2.09 12.75
N THR A 38 -5.37 1.16 13.67
CA THR A 38 -4.35 0.64 14.58
C THR A 38 -3.20 -0.03 13.84
N TYR A 39 -3.50 -0.76 12.77
CA TYR A 39 -2.54 -1.48 11.93
C TYR A 39 -1.54 -0.59 11.17
N TYR A 40 -1.79 0.72 11.13
CA TYR A 40 -0.95 1.71 10.43
C TYR A 40 -0.27 2.71 11.36
N ARG A 41 -0.27 2.45 12.68
CA ARG A 41 0.43 3.32 13.64
C ARG A 41 1.94 3.14 13.58
N GLU A 42 2.39 1.93 13.28
CA GLU A 42 3.79 1.55 13.28
C GLU A 42 4.26 1.20 11.87
N TRP A 43 5.45 1.69 11.51
CA TRP A 43 6.06 1.51 10.20
C TRP A 43 7.51 1.11 10.39
N ASP A 44 7.88 -0.04 9.83
CA ASP A 44 9.28 -0.45 9.82
C ASP A 44 10.04 0.32 8.74
N THR A 45 11.28 0.72 9.06
CA THR A 45 12.14 1.48 8.14
C THR A 45 13.55 0.86 8.15
N PRO A 46 13.76 -0.26 7.45
CA PRO A 46 15.07 -0.90 7.38
C PRO A 46 16.14 0.09 6.89
N GLN A 47 17.30 0.13 7.51
CA GLN A 47 18.32 1.13 7.15
C GLN A 47 19.25 0.61 6.06
N GLY A 48 19.54 1.45 5.08
CA GLY A 48 20.41 1.11 3.95
C GLY A 48 19.69 0.33 2.84
N THR A 49 20.48 -0.25 1.95
CA THR A 49 19.99 -1.17 0.91
C THR A 49 19.54 -2.49 1.53
N ASP A 50 18.77 -3.26 0.78
CA ASP A 50 18.24 -4.55 1.25
C ASP A 50 19.37 -5.54 1.56
N ASP A 51 20.46 -5.52 0.77
CA ASP A 51 21.65 -6.33 1.02
C ASP A 51 22.40 -5.88 2.28
N GLU A 52 22.53 -4.58 2.51
CA GLU A 52 23.16 -4.03 3.72
C GLU A 52 22.36 -4.39 4.98
N ALA A 53 21.04 -4.27 4.91
CA ALA A 53 20.13 -4.65 5.98
C ALA A 53 20.22 -6.15 6.28
N MET A 54 20.17 -7.01 5.25
CA MET A 54 20.30 -8.45 5.41
C MET A 54 21.67 -8.85 5.95
N ASN A 55 22.76 -8.28 5.43
CA ASN A 55 24.11 -8.63 5.87
C ASN A 55 24.33 -8.27 7.34
N ARG A 56 23.75 -7.15 7.80
CA ARG A 56 23.76 -6.78 9.23
C ARG A 56 23.06 -7.83 10.09
N VAL A 57 21.84 -8.21 9.71
CA VAL A 57 21.06 -9.22 10.47
C VAL A 57 21.76 -10.58 10.46
N LYS A 58 22.29 -11.02 9.31
CA LYS A 58 23.05 -12.27 9.19
C LYS A 58 24.28 -12.29 10.09
N ARG A 59 25.00 -11.17 10.19
CA ARG A 59 26.18 -11.04 11.04
C ARG A 59 25.81 -11.08 12.53
N ASP A 60 24.75 -10.38 12.92
CA ASP A 60 24.41 -10.16 14.32
C ASP A 60 23.61 -11.34 14.93
N PHE A 61 22.79 -12.03 14.12
CA PHE A 61 21.89 -13.10 14.58
C PHE A 61 22.11 -14.46 13.90
N GLY A 62 22.93 -14.52 12.84
CA GLY A 62 23.10 -15.71 12.01
C GLY A 62 22.10 -15.77 10.84
N PRO A 63 22.47 -16.44 9.73
CA PRO A 63 21.70 -16.41 8.48
C PRO A 63 20.37 -17.16 8.51
N ASP A 64 20.24 -18.13 9.41
CA ASP A 64 19.07 -19.00 9.56
C ASP A 64 18.26 -18.68 10.82
N SER A 65 18.53 -17.55 11.46
CA SER A 65 17.75 -17.08 12.61
C SER A 65 16.35 -16.64 12.20
N ASP A 66 15.41 -16.71 13.15
CA ASP A 66 14.05 -16.17 12.97
C ASP A 66 14.08 -14.67 12.64
N VAL A 67 15.08 -13.94 13.15
CA VAL A 67 15.28 -12.52 12.84
C VAL A 67 15.69 -12.33 11.39
N ALA A 68 16.58 -13.18 10.87
CA ALA A 68 16.94 -13.18 9.45
C ALA A 68 15.75 -13.54 8.55
N LEU A 69 14.91 -14.49 8.97
CA LEU A 69 13.68 -14.82 8.25
C LEU A 69 12.69 -13.64 8.26
N GLY A 70 12.46 -13.02 9.42
CA GLY A 70 11.61 -11.83 9.55
C GLY A 70 12.08 -10.66 8.69
N MET A 71 13.39 -10.38 8.67
CA MET A 71 13.95 -9.34 7.83
C MET A 71 13.74 -9.61 6.34
N ARG A 72 13.84 -10.86 5.87
CA ARG A 72 13.52 -11.21 4.47
C ARG A 72 12.08 -10.83 4.11
N PHE A 73 11.12 -11.09 5.00
CA PHE A 73 9.72 -10.68 4.78
C PHE A 73 9.55 -9.16 4.73
N ILE A 74 10.20 -8.41 5.63
CA ILE A 74 10.11 -6.94 5.64
C ILE A 74 10.68 -6.34 4.34
N LEU A 75 11.81 -6.86 3.88
CA LEU A 75 12.43 -6.40 2.63
C LEU A 75 11.63 -6.79 1.39
N GLU A 76 10.94 -7.93 1.42
CA GLU A 76 9.99 -8.28 0.36
C GLU A 76 8.84 -7.27 0.29
N TYR A 77 8.23 -6.93 1.43
CA TYR A 77 7.19 -5.90 1.47
C TYR A 77 7.69 -4.52 1.03
N ARG A 78 8.93 -4.16 1.35
CA ARG A 78 9.53 -2.89 0.93
C ARG A 78 9.49 -2.69 -0.58
N LYS A 79 9.55 -3.74 -1.40
CA LYS A 79 9.40 -3.63 -2.86
C LYS A 79 8.06 -3.03 -3.27
N THR A 80 6.99 -3.33 -2.52
CA THR A 80 5.63 -2.85 -2.81
C THR A 80 5.28 -1.56 -2.05
N TYR A 81 5.61 -1.49 -0.76
CA TYR A 81 5.23 -0.38 0.12
C TYR A 81 6.25 0.77 0.12
N GLY A 82 7.43 0.56 -0.45
CA GLY A 82 8.52 1.50 -0.44
C GLY A 82 9.28 1.50 0.90
N PRO A 83 9.95 2.62 1.24
CA PRO A 83 10.94 2.64 2.32
C PRO A 83 10.34 2.47 3.73
N ARG A 84 9.05 2.74 3.91
CA ARG A 84 8.32 2.60 5.17
C ARG A 84 7.26 1.52 5.03
N VAL A 85 7.46 0.40 5.71
CA VAL A 85 6.66 -0.81 5.56
C VAL A 85 5.63 -0.89 6.70
N PRO A 86 4.31 -1.01 6.39
CA PRO A 86 3.30 -1.22 7.40
C PRO A 86 3.23 -2.71 7.75
N VAL A 87 4.23 -3.22 8.47
CA VAL A 87 4.42 -4.67 8.69
C VAL A 87 3.18 -5.34 9.27
N MET A 88 2.51 -4.70 10.23
CA MET A 88 1.27 -5.23 10.83
C MET A 88 0.14 -5.34 9.80
N ALA A 89 -0.14 -4.28 9.04
CA ALA A 89 -1.18 -4.30 8.03
C ALA A 89 -0.86 -5.26 6.86
N ALA A 90 0.40 -5.29 6.40
CA ALA A 90 0.83 -6.19 5.33
C ALA A 90 0.71 -7.67 5.75
N ARG A 91 1.07 -7.99 7.00
CA ARG A 91 0.91 -9.34 7.55
C ARG A 91 -0.56 -9.71 7.75
N GLN A 92 -1.41 -8.77 8.18
CA GLN A 92 -2.85 -9.01 8.29
C GLN A 92 -3.47 -9.30 6.93
N LEU A 93 -3.08 -8.55 5.89
CA LEU A 93 -3.51 -8.82 4.51
C LEU A 93 -3.10 -10.23 4.07
N ASP A 94 -1.87 -10.65 4.35
CA ASP A 94 -1.43 -12.02 4.05
C ASP A 94 -2.26 -13.08 4.77
N GLN A 95 -2.61 -12.86 6.04
CA GLN A 95 -3.47 -13.78 6.79
C GLN A 95 -4.87 -13.88 6.20
N ILE A 96 -5.44 -12.75 5.77
CA ILE A 96 -6.73 -12.71 5.09
C ILE A 96 -6.65 -13.48 3.77
N VAL A 97 -5.63 -13.21 2.96
CA VAL A 97 -5.43 -13.88 1.66
C VAL A 97 -5.23 -15.39 1.81
N VAL A 98 -4.53 -15.85 2.84
CA VAL A 98 -4.32 -17.29 3.07
C VAL A 98 -5.57 -17.99 3.57
N ARG A 99 -6.43 -17.30 4.34
CA ARG A 99 -7.61 -17.91 4.98
C ARG A 99 -8.92 -17.70 4.22
N THR A 100 -8.88 -16.94 3.14
CA THR A 100 -10.04 -16.66 2.28
C THR A 100 -9.70 -17.01 0.84
N ASP A 101 -10.71 -17.24 0.01
CA ASP A 101 -10.50 -17.48 -1.42
C ASP A 101 -10.22 -16.19 -2.21
N LEU A 102 -9.97 -15.05 -1.54
CA LEU A 102 -9.88 -13.73 -2.16
C LEU A 102 -8.83 -13.65 -3.29
N ALA A 103 -7.64 -14.22 -3.09
CA ALA A 103 -6.61 -14.24 -4.15
C ALA A 103 -6.99 -15.21 -5.28
N THR A 104 -7.63 -16.34 -4.96
CA THR A 104 -8.11 -17.31 -5.96
C THR A 104 -9.20 -16.71 -6.83
N ASP A 105 -10.19 -16.05 -6.23
CA ASP A 105 -11.30 -15.40 -6.92
C ASP A 105 -10.80 -14.26 -7.81
N LEU A 106 -9.86 -13.46 -7.30
CA LEU A 106 -9.22 -12.40 -8.07
C LEU A 106 -8.40 -12.97 -9.24
N ALA A 107 -7.62 -14.02 -8.99
CA ALA A 107 -6.84 -14.73 -10.00
C ALA A 107 -7.73 -15.26 -11.14
N GLN A 108 -8.84 -15.92 -10.81
CA GLN A 108 -9.82 -16.40 -11.79
C GLN A 108 -10.43 -15.24 -12.60
N THR A 109 -10.80 -14.16 -11.93
CA THR A 109 -11.41 -12.97 -12.57
C THR A 109 -10.44 -12.29 -13.54
N MET A 110 -9.15 -12.23 -13.17
CA MET A 110 -8.12 -11.55 -13.97
C MET A 110 -7.42 -12.48 -14.97
N GLY A 111 -7.60 -13.80 -14.86
CA GLY A 111 -6.90 -14.79 -15.67
C GLY A 111 -5.40 -14.87 -15.38
N ILE A 112 -5.00 -14.65 -14.12
CA ILE A 112 -3.60 -14.63 -13.65
C ILE A 112 -3.35 -15.71 -12.60
N PRO A 113 -2.09 -16.07 -12.29
CA PRO A 113 -1.76 -16.97 -11.18
C PRO A 113 -2.15 -16.38 -9.80
N PRO A 114 -2.47 -17.23 -8.80
CA PRO A 114 -2.78 -16.78 -7.44
C PRO A 114 -1.69 -15.91 -6.78
N GLU A 115 -0.42 -16.19 -7.09
CA GLU A 115 0.71 -15.43 -6.57
C GLU A 115 0.70 -13.99 -7.10
N GLU A 116 0.42 -13.82 -8.40
CA GLU A 116 0.30 -12.51 -9.03
C GLU A 116 -0.93 -11.75 -8.51
N ALA A 117 -2.04 -12.47 -8.25
CA ALA A 117 -3.22 -11.88 -7.61
C ALA A 117 -2.92 -11.40 -6.18
N ARG A 118 -2.14 -12.15 -5.40
CA ARG A 118 -1.67 -11.71 -4.08
C ARG A 118 -0.81 -10.45 -4.17
N GLU A 119 0.16 -10.40 -5.09
CA GLU A 119 0.96 -9.20 -5.32
C GLU A 119 0.08 -7.99 -5.73
N HIS A 120 -0.97 -8.25 -6.53
CA HIS A 120 -1.95 -7.24 -6.90
C HIS A 120 -2.70 -6.68 -5.69
N LEU A 121 -3.15 -7.54 -4.77
CA LEU A 121 -3.79 -7.11 -3.52
C LEU A 121 -2.86 -6.24 -2.66
N HIS A 122 -1.59 -6.61 -2.53
CA HIS A 122 -0.60 -5.78 -1.85
C HIS A 122 -0.39 -4.44 -2.55
N THR A 123 -0.44 -4.40 -3.89
CA THR A 123 -0.34 -3.16 -4.65
C THR A 123 -1.55 -2.25 -4.43
N LEU A 124 -2.76 -2.81 -4.42
CA LEU A 124 -3.99 -2.06 -4.12
C LEU A 124 -3.94 -1.52 -2.68
N HIS A 125 -3.47 -2.33 -1.75
CA HIS A 125 -3.28 -1.92 -0.35
C HIS A 125 -2.22 -0.83 -0.22
N ALA A 126 -1.07 -0.95 -0.88
CA ALA A 126 -0.02 0.08 -0.91
C ALA A 126 -0.48 1.42 -1.52
N ARG A 127 -1.54 1.41 -2.32
CA ARG A 127 -2.18 2.60 -2.91
C ARG A 127 -3.35 3.15 -2.09
N GLY A 128 -3.70 2.50 -0.98
CA GLY A 128 -4.86 2.88 -0.17
C GLY A 128 -6.20 2.62 -0.86
N ILE A 129 -6.23 1.70 -1.83
CA ILE A 129 -7.49 1.23 -2.44
C ILE A 129 -8.08 0.10 -1.58
N LEU A 130 -7.22 -0.65 -0.90
CA LEU A 130 -7.60 -1.59 0.14
C LEU A 130 -6.99 -1.12 1.47
N LEU A 131 -7.73 -1.22 2.56
CA LEU A 131 -7.23 -1.00 3.91
C LEU A 131 -7.78 -2.04 4.90
N ILE A 132 -7.01 -2.28 5.96
CA ILE A 132 -7.39 -3.05 7.13
C ILE A 132 -8.00 -2.09 8.15
N SER A 133 -9.25 -2.33 8.56
CA SER A 133 -9.88 -1.57 9.64
C SER A 133 -9.41 -2.01 11.03
N ASP A 134 -9.82 -1.28 12.07
CA ASP A 134 -9.41 -1.57 13.45
C ASP A 134 -9.83 -2.95 13.96
N ASP A 135 -10.92 -3.50 13.43
CA ASP A 135 -11.39 -4.85 13.73
C ASP A 135 -10.59 -5.95 13.00
N GLY A 136 -9.63 -5.58 12.14
CA GLY A 136 -8.80 -6.50 11.37
C GLY A 136 -9.42 -6.98 10.06
N SER A 137 -10.59 -6.45 9.68
CA SER A 137 -11.25 -6.78 8.40
C SER A 137 -10.70 -5.95 7.23
N LEU A 138 -10.82 -6.48 6.01
CA LEU A 138 -10.32 -5.84 4.79
C LEU A 138 -11.45 -5.09 4.08
N TRP A 139 -11.18 -3.84 3.72
CA TRP A 139 -12.13 -2.96 3.06
C TRP A 139 -11.57 -2.34 1.80
N MET A 140 -12.44 -2.13 0.82
CA MET A 140 -12.20 -1.22 -0.30
C MET A 140 -12.45 0.22 0.14
N THR A 141 -11.52 1.10 -0.23
CA THR A 141 -11.49 2.48 0.23
C THR A 141 -11.27 3.48 -0.91
N VAL A 142 -11.72 4.71 -0.68
CA VAL A 142 -11.34 5.88 -1.48
C VAL A 142 -10.39 6.73 -0.63
N PRO A 143 -9.11 6.86 -1.03
CA PRO A 143 -8.15 7.66 -0.29
C PRO A 143 -8.39 9.17 -0.45
N PRO A 144 -7.98 9.98 0.54
CA PRO A 144 -8.11 11.43 0.47
C PRO A 144 -7.30 12.02 -0.70
N GLY A 145 -7.85 13.06 -1.34
CA GLY A 145 -7.27 13.70 -2.51
C GLY A 145 -7.65 13.07 -3.85
N PHE A 146 -8.44 11.99 -3.86
CA PHE A 146 -9.14 11.53 -5.05
C PHE A 146 -10.45 12.31 -5.22
N GLY A 147 -10.56 13.08 -6.31
CA GLY A 147 -11.73 13.92 -6.57
C GLY A 147 -11.84 15.08 -5.58
N THR A 148 -13.01 15.19 -4.92
CA THR A 148 -13.29 16.20 -3.88
C THR A 148 -13.19 15.63 -2.46
N ASN A 149 -12.84 14.35 -2.29
CA ASN A 149 -12.74 13.75 -0.96
C ASN A 149 -11.50 14.26 -0.23
N ASP A 150 -11.73 14.79 0.97
CA ASP A 150 -10.69 15.27 1.90
C ASP A 150 -10.40 14.26 3.03
N HIS A 151 -11.23 13.22 3.16
CA HIS A 151 -11.11 12.16 4.16
C HIS A 151 -11.13 10.76 3.51
N TRP A 152 -10.78 9.76 4.30
CA TRP A 152 -10.88 8.36 3.91
C TRP A 152 -12.33 7.89 3.90
N THR A 153 -12.76 7.25 2.82
CA THR A 153 -14.09 6.65 2.72
C THR A 153 -13.97 5.14 2.59
N PHE A 154 -14.65 4.40 3.46
CA PHE A 154 -14.78 2.94 3.39
C PHE A 154 -16.04 2.61 2.61
N VAL A 155 -15.90 1.85 1.52
CA VAL A 155 -16.96 1.66 0.53
C VAL A 155 -17.57 0.26 0.60
N ASP A 156 -16.73 -0.76 0.69
CA ASP A 156 -17.17 -2.15 0.58
C ASP A 156 -16.26 -3.08 1.39
N LYS A 157 -16.85 -4.00 2.15
CA LYS A 157 -16.10 -4.98 2.95
C LYS A 157 -15.73 -6.17 2.06
N LYS A 158 -14.45 -6.52 2.01
CA LYS A 158 -13.94 -7.62 1.17
C LYS A 158 -13.71 -8.92 1.91
N ALA A 159 -13.35 -8.84 3.19
CA ALA A 159 -13.16 -10.01 4.04
C ALA A 159 -13.28 -9.63 5.52
N ASP A 160 -13.78 -10.55 6.34
CA ASP A 160 -13.78 -10.43 7.80
C ASP A 160 -12.39 -10.68 8.40
N ASN A 161 -12.25 -10.39 9.69
CA ASN A 161 -11.02 -10.72 10.41
C ASN A 161 -10.89 -12.25 10.56
N PRO A 162 -9.79 -12.86 10.08
CA PRO A 162 -9.58 -14.30 10.16
C PRO A 162 -9.51 -14.87 11.58
N LEU A 163 -9.35 -14.03 12.61
CA LEU A 163 -9.31 -14.46 14.01
C LEU A 163 -10.71 -14.61 14.65
N GLU A 164 -11.76 -14.05 14.05
CA GLU A 164 -13.13 -14.13 14.62
C GLU A 164 -13.88 -15.41 14.19
N GLY A 165 -13.37 -16.18 13.23
CA GLY A 165 -13.97 -17.43 12.76
C GLY A 165 -13.53 -18.71 13.49
N ALA A 166 -12.75 -18.62 14.57
CA ALA A 166 -12.21 -19.78 15.30
C ALA A 166 -13.05 -20.19 16.53
N THR A 167 -14.28 -19.69 16.63
CA THR A 167 -15.28 -20.14 17.60
C THR A 167 -16.51 -20.64 16.86
N GLU A 168 -16.44 -21.87 16.35
CA GLU A 168 -17.59 -22.79 16.22
C GLU A 168 -17.10 -24.24 16.07
#